data_AF-A0AAW5WGQ0-F1
#
_entry.id   AF-A0AAW5WGQ0-F1
#
_cell.length_a   1.000
_cell.length_b   1.000
_cell.length_c   1.000
_cell.angle_alpha   90.00
_cell.angle_beta   90.00
_cell.angle_gamma   90.00
#
_symmetry.space_group_name_H-M   'P 1'
#
loop_
_entity.id
_entity.type
_entity.pdbx_description
1 polymer ?
#
loop_
_entity_poly.entity_id
_entity_poly.type
_entity_poly.pdbx_seq_one_letter_code
_entity_poly.pdbx_strand_id
1 'polypeptide(L)'
;MTSREQFEEWCINRLISVTRMVGCDSYQSWRTRELWAAWQASRASVDVEILIEPFIAIKKDATNYDFYSAGIESAKRAITNAGIKVKDC
;
A
#
# COMPACT_ATOMS: atom_id res chain seq x y z
N MET A 1 -1.69 18.75 -5.51
CA MET A 1 -1.04 18.00 -6.59
C MET A 1 -1.85 16.73 -6.82
N THR A 2 -2.34 16.51 -8.03
CA THR A 2 -3.08 15.30 -8.39
C THR A 2 -2.13 14.10 -8.53
N SER A 3 -2.66 12.87 -8.45
CA SER A 3 -1.88 11.65 -8.71
C SER A 3 -1.18 11.68 -10.07
N ARG A 4 -1.81 12.33 -11.05
CA ARG A 4 -1.26 12.50 -12.39
C ARG A 4 -0.11 13.49 -12.46
N GLU A 5 -0.22 14.64 -11.79
CA GLU A 5 0.88 15.61 -11.68
C GLU A 5 2.10 14.99 -10.99
N GLN A 6 1.88 14.18 -9.95
CA GLN A 6 2.95 13.44 -9.27
C GLN A 6 3.63 12.42 -10.19
N PHE A 7 2.88 11.75 -11.06
CA PHE A 7 3.46 10.85 -12.06
C PHE A 7 4.29 11.57 -13.11
N GLU A 8 3.81 12.73 -13.59
CA GLU A 8 4.52 13.52 -14.59
C GLU A 8 5.81 14.09 -14.02
N GLU A 9 5.79 14.58 -12.78
CA GLU A 9 7.00 14.97 -12.06
C GLU A 9 7.96 13.78 -11.87
N TRP A 10 7.45 12.61 -11.51
CA TRP A 10 8.24 11.38 -11.38
C TRP A 10 8.90 10.97 -12.70
N CYS A 11 8.24 11.20 -13.84
CA CYS A 11 8.77 10.99 -15.18
C CYS A 11 9.86 12.01 -15.56
N ILE A 12 9.62 13.30 -15.29
CA ILE A 12 10.57 14.39 -15.54
C ILE A 12 11.90 14.11 -14.80
N ASN A 13 11.82 13.72 -13.53
CA ASN A 13 12.98 13.37 -12.70
C ASN A 13 13.78 12.16 -13.24
N ARG A 14 13.20 11.38 -14.16
CA ARG A 14 13.84 10.22 -14.82
C ARG A 14 14.16 10.47 -16.28
N LEU A 15 14.06 11.73 -16.75
CA LEU A 15 14.26 12.11 -18.14
C LEU A 15 13.29 11.40 -19.11
N ILE A 16 12.12 11.01 -18.61
CA ILE A 16 11.05 10.42 -19.41
C ILE A 16 10.13 11.54 -19.86
N SER A 17 10.14 11.83 -21.17
CA SER A 17 9.20 12.78 -21.76
C SER A 17 7.80 12.17 -21.82
N VAL A 18 6.81 12.95 -21.38
CA VAL A 18 5.39 12.57 -21.39
C VAL A 18 4.60 13.64 -22.13
N THR A 19 3.68 13.21 -22.99
CA THR A 19 2.82 14.11 -23.75
C THR A 19 1.39 13.65 -23.59
N ARG A 20 0.53 14.56 -23.11
CA ARG A 20 -0.90 14.32 -22.99
C ARG A 20 -1.56 14.38 -24.37
N MET A 21 -2.63 13.61 -24.54
CA MET A 21 -3.46 13.69 -25.73
C MET A 21 -4.35 14.94 -25.64
N VAL A 22 -4.49 15.70 -26.73
CA VAL A 22 -5.36 16.87 -26.76
C VAL A 22 -6.82 16.40 -26.67
N GLY A 23 -7.59 16.94 -25.73
CA GLY A 23 -9.02 16.65 -25.57
C GLY A 23 -9.35 15.30 -24.92
N CYS A 24 -8.35 14.56 -24.42
CA CYS A 24 -8.56 13.28 -23.73
C CYS A 24 -7.73 13.20 -22.45
N ASP A 25 -8.26 12.53 -21.43
CA ASP A 25 -7.61 12.34 -20.14
C ASP A 25 -6.56 11.20 -20.16
N SER A 26 -5.72 11.18 -21.21
CA SER A 26 -4.76 10.09 -21.48
C SER A 26 -3.45 10.60 -22.08
N TYR A 27 -2.48 9.70 -22.24
CA TYR A 27 -1.17 9.97 -22.83
C TYR A 27 -1.13 9.58 -24.32
N GLN A 28 -0.34 10.29 -25.12
CA GLN A 28 -0.20 10.02 -26.55
C GLN A 28 0.51 8.68 -26.78
N SER A 29 1.60 8.43 -26.06
CA SER A 29 2.40 7.22 -26.19
C SER A 29 1.80 6.05 -25.43
N TRP A 30 1.66 4.90 -26.09
CA TRP A 30 1.30 3.62 -25.46
C TRP A 30 2.21 3.31 -24.27
N ARG A 31 3.52 3.50 -24.42
CA ARG A 31 4.50 3.26 -23.35
C ARG A 31 4.22 4.10 -22.11
N THR A 32 3.79 5.35 -22.28
CA THR A 32 3.45 6.23 -21.16
C THR A 32 2.16 5.78 -20.47
N ARG A 33 1.19 5.22 -21.22
CA ARG A 33 -0.04 4.66 -20.63
C ARG A 33 0.27 3.44 -19.76
N GLU A 34 1.08 2.52 -20.26
CA GLU A 34 1.54 1.35 -19.49
C GLU A 34 2.32 1.77 -18.25
N LEU A 35 3.21 2.77 -18.39
CA LEU A 35 3.97 3.31 -17.28
C LEU A 35 3.08 3.99 -16.24
N TRP A 36 2.04 4.70 -16.67
CA TRP A 36 1.04 5.30 -15.78
C TRP A 36 0.27 4.23 -15.00
N ALA A 37 -0.21 3.17 -15.67
CA ALA A 37 -0.91 2.06 -15.02
C ALA A 37 -0.01 1.36 -13.98
N ALA A 38 1.24 1.07 -14.34
CA ALA A 38 2.21 0.49 -13.42
C ALA A 38 2.53 1.42 -12.24
N TRP A 39 2.64 2.72 -12.49
CA TRP A 39 2.90 3.71 -11.45
C TRP A 39 1.73 3.80 -10.46
N GLN A 40 0.48 3.79 -10.95
CA GLN A 40 -0.71 3.75 -10.10
C GLN A 40 -0.76 2.47 -9.28
N ALA A 41 -0.53 1.30 -9.90
CA ALA A 41 -0.52 0.01 -9.22
C ALA A 41 0.53 -0.04 -8.11
N SER A 42 1.73 0.52 -8.35
CA SER A 42 2.81 0.57 -7.33
C SER A 42 2.50 1.45 -6.11
N ARG A 43 1.44 2.27 -6.17
CA ARG A 43 1.02 3.22 -5.13
C ARG A 43 -0.40 2.98 -4.65
N ALA A 44 -1.07 1.96 -5.15
CA ALA A 44 -2.36 1.56 -4.63
C ALA A 44 -2.20 1.17 -3.16
N SER A 45 -3.15 1.58 -2.31
CA SER A 45 -3.21 1.06 -0.95
C SER A 45 -3.40 -0.45 -1.02
N VAL A 46 -2.73 -1.17 -0.13
CA VAL A 46 -2.97 -2.60 0.06
C VAL A 46 -3.86 -2.74 1.28
N ASP A 47 -5.09 -3.14 1.04
CA ASP A 47 -6.04 -3.40 2.11
C ASP A 47 -5.78 -4.81 2.65
N VAL A 48 -5.45 -4.91 3.94
CA VAL A 48 -5.23 -6.17 4.63
C VAL A 48 -6.33 -6.35 5.65
N GLU A 49 -7.11 -7.42 5.51
CA GLU A 49 -8.07 -7.81 6.52
C GLU A 49 -7.35 -8.33 7.77
N ILE A 50 -7.44 -7.58 8.87
CA ILE A 50 -6.99 -8.06 10.17
C ILE A 50 -8.14 -8.85 10.78
N LEU A 51 -7.93 -10.16 10.92
CA LEU A 51 -8.90 -11.04 11.58
C LEU A 51 -9.09 -10.57 13.03
N ILE A 52 -10.33 -10.28 13.39
CA ILE A 52 -10.70 -9.97 14.78
C ILE A 52 -10.65 -11.29 15.55
N GLU A 53 -9.58 -11.48 16.31
CA GLU A 53 -9.51 -12.59 17.25
C GLU A 53 -10.41 -12.29 18.46
N PRO A 54 -11.13 -13.30 18.99
CA PRO A 54 -11.99 -13.10 20.14
C PRO A 54 -11.16 -12.54 21.30
N PHE A 55 -11.49 -11.32 21.73
CA PHE A 55 -10.92 -10.72 22.91
C PHE A 55 -11.33 -11.56 24.12
N ILE A 56 -10.42 -12.40 24.60
CA ILE A 56 -10.60 -13.06 25.89
C ILE A 56 -10.34 -11.97 26.93
N ALA A 57 -11.41 -11.45 27.54
CA ALA A 57 -11.32 -10.55 28.69
C ALA A 57 -10.75 -11.32 29.88
N ILE A 58 -9.43 -11.48 29.91
CA ILE A 58 -8.72 -12.04 31.04
C ILE A 58 -8.64 -10.93 32.10
N LYS A 59 -9.04 -11.22 33.35
CA LYS A 59 -8.93 -10.27 34.46
C LYS A 59 -7.49 -9.73 34.50
N LYS A 60 -7.33 -8.43 34.75
CA LYS A 60 -6.04 -7.71 34.78
C LYS A 60 -4.98 -8.39 35.68
N ASP A 61 -5.44 -9.19 36.64
CA ASP A 61 -4.66 -9.86 37.67
C ASP A 61 -4.41 -11.36 37.37
N ALA A 62 -4.97 -11.89 36.30
CA ALA A 62 -4.98 -13.34 36.03
C ALA A 62 -3.83 -13.82 35.13
N THR A 63 -3.09 -12.93 34.46
CA THR A 63 -1.99 -13.35 33.57
C THR A 63 -0.91 -12.28 33.38
N ASN A 64 0.35 -12.70 33.27
CA ASN A 64 1.48 -11.91 32.76
C ASN A 64 1.43 -11.67 31.23
N TYR A 65 0.24 -11.77 30.61
CA TYR A 65 0.10 -11.71 29.16
C TYR A 65 0.20 -10.27 28.66
N ASP A 66 1.19 -10.02 27.81
CA ASP A 66 1.35 -8.74 27.11
C ASP A 66 0.37 -8.68 25.92
N PHE A 67 -0.83 -8.14 26.19
CA PHE A 67 -1.89 -7.97 25.18
C PHE A 67 -1.47 -7.05 24.02
N TYR A 68 -0.53 -6.13 24.24
CA TYR A 68 -0.02 -5.26 23.19
C TYR A 68 0.80 -6.06 22.17
N SER A 69 1.71 -6.90 22.66
CA SER A 69 2.51 -7.78 21.81
C SER A 69 1.65 -8.80 21.04
N ALA A 70 0.59 -9.35 21.66
CA ALA A 70 -0.33 -10.25 20.98
C ALA A 70 -1.07 -9.61 19.79
N GLY A 71 -1.51 -8.35 19.96
CA GLY A 71 -2.15 -7.59 18.88
C GLY A 71 -1.20 -7.33 17.70
N ILE A 72 0.06 -6.99 18.01
CA ILE A 72 1.11 -6.80 16.98
C ILE A 72 1.33 -8.10 16.20
N GLU A 73 1.51 -9.23 16.88
CA GLU A 73 1.76 -10.51 16.21
C GLU A 73 0.58 -10.97 15.35
N SER A 74 -0.66 -10.73 15.78
CA SER A 74 -1.85 -11.00 14.97
C SER A 74 -1.87 -10.17 13.69
N ALA A 75 -1.58 -8.86 13.78
CA ALA A 75 -1.47 -8.00 12.61
C ALA A 75 -0.34 -8.44 11.66
N LYS A 76 0.85 -8.78 12.19
CA LYS A 76 1.98 -9.29 11.39
C LYS A 76 1.61 -10.56 10.63
N ARG A 77 0.86 -11.48 11.27
CA ARG A 77 0.37 -12.71 10.63
C ARG A 77 -0.62 -12.40 9.51
N ALA A 78 -1.57 -11.49 9.72
CA ALA A 78 -2.52 -11.08 8.68
C ALA A 78 -1.80 -10.48 7.46
N ILE A 79 -0.83 -9.59 7.68
CA ILE A 79 -0.03 -8.96 6.63
C ILE A 79 0.80 -10.01 5.86
N THR A 80 1.44 -10.94 6.58
CA THR A 80 2.20 -12.03 5.97
C THR A 80 1.30 -12.96 5.14
N ASN A 81 0.11 -13.29 5.64
CA ASN A 81 -0.87 -14.12 4.92
C ASN A 81 -1.39 -13.45 3.65
N ALA A 82 -1.43 -12.12 3.60
CA ALA A 82 -1.72 -11.35 2.39
C ALA A 82 -0.54 -11.33 1.39
N GLY A 83 0.57 -12.02 1.69
CA GLY A 83 1.76 -12.10 0.83
C GLY A 83 2.71 -10.90 0.94
N ILE A 84 2.49 -10.02 1.92
CA ILE A 84 3.29 -8.82 2.13
C ILE A 84 4.38 -9.12 3.16
N LYS A 85 5.63 -8.81 2.82
CA LYS A 85 6.77 -9.00 3.73
C LYS A 85 6.73 -7.96 4.85
N VAL A 86 6.72 -8.44 6.09
CA VAL A 86 6.90 -7.62 7.29
C VAL A 86 8.38 -7.62 7.70
N LYS A 87 8.91 -6.47 8.13
CA LYS A 87 10.22 -6.38 8.79
C LYS A 87 10.00 -6.23 10.29
N ASP A 88 10.75 -6.97 11.09
CA ASP A 88 10.80 -6.74 12.52
C ASP A 88 11.64 -5.48 12.81
N CYS A 89 11.14 -4.65 13.72
CA CYS A 89 11.77 -3.42 14.19
C CYS A 89 12.57 -3.67 15.47
#